data_AF-A0A7Y4VP80-F1
#
_entry.id   AF-A0A7Y4VP80-F1
#
_cell.length_a   1.000
_cell.length_b   1.000
_cell.length_c   1.000
_cell.angle_alpha   90.00
_cell.angle_beta   90.00
_cell.angle_gamma   90.00
#
_symmetry.space_group_name_H-M   'P 1'
#
loop_
_entity.id
_entity.type
_entity.pdbx_description
1 polymer ?
#
loop_
_entity_poly.entity_id
_entity_poly.type
_entity_poly.pdbx_seq_one_letter_code
_entity_poly.pdbx_strand_id
1 'polypeptide(L)'
;MILNTWSITSVFLAGVGILLSLAIIVVSTVGRFVSVRGVCDPGRDEPADRVHLLVLLVSVLTGVRLIAWPHFYWLLKSLVAGLSSLGVMCAYGVARLNPFLVTPIHLLKPAALTALGFALVASRSRPSATDRGSLWRGSMPAIVAAVLVIAECTLEGVYVFREKSGQQITCCTQFIDTRSADAAILSVSPALRELSAGSTGIVAWTAGTLAMIAATAGLARANARDRWVTRIWIPGALSLLGAGNLFLTGRVWSDTVAPRVLQLPYHHCVYELITDVPAMTLAALVAVAGHACLLWPVGLQLLRGSASPAVASEQGPIYGFCALALATELLIVIVHLV
;
A
#
# COMPACT_ATOMS: atom_id res chain seq x y z
N MET A 1 -8.06 28.59 -2.61
CA MET A 1 -7.85 27.27 -3.24
C MET A 1 -6.93 27.44 -4.44
N ILE A 2 -5.86 26.64 -4.56
CA ILE A 2 -4.98 26.68 -5.75
C ILE A 2 -5.54 25.65 -6.74
N LEU A 3 -6.31 26.13 -7.72
CA LEU A 3 -6.83 25.29 -8.79
C LEU A 3 -5.72 25.10 -9.83
N ASN A 4 -5.19 23.89 -9.94
CA ASN A 4 -4.24 23.51 -10.98
C ASN A 4 -4.68 22.17 -11.60
N THR A 5 -4.05 21.77 -12.71
CA THR A 5 -4.39 20.53 -13.42
C THR A 5 -4.34 19.30 -12.50
N TRP A 6 -3.35 19.24 -11.60
CA TRP A 6 -3.21 18.15 -10.63
C TRP A 6 -4.38 18.09 -9.64
N SER A 7 -4.85 19.21 -9.12
CA SER A 7 -6.01 19.27 -8.23
C SER A 7 -7.27 18.76 -8.94
N ILE A 8 -7.48 19.14 -10.21
CA ILE A 8 -8.63 18.70 -11.01
C ILE A 8 -8.57 17.19 -11.24
N THR A 9 -7.41 16.66 -11.65
CA THR A 9 -7.22 15.22 -11.88
C THR A 9 -7.36 14.43 -10.58
N SER A 10 -6.89 14.94 -9.44
CA SER A 10 -7.07 14.31 -8.12
C SER A 10 -8.56 14.20 -7.75
N VAL A 11 -9.33 15.29 -7.90
CA VAL A 11 -10.78 15.29 -7.66
C VAL A 11 -11.50 14.32 -8.59
N PHE A 12 -11.14 14.28 -9.87
CA PHE A 12 -11.70 13.33 -10.83
C PHE A 12 -11.42 11.88 -10.42
N LEU A 13 -10.16 11.54 -10.11
CA LEU A 13 -9.79 10.20 -9.66
C LEU A 13 -10.52 9.84 -8.37
N ALA A 14 -10.60 10.74 -7.39
CA ALA A 14 -11.35 10.52 -6.15
C ALA A 14 -12.85 10.25 -6.42
N GLY A 15 -13.48 11.04 -7.29
CA GLY A 15 -14.88 10.85 -7.69
C GLY A 15 -15.14 9.49 -8.34
N VAL A 16 -14.32 9.10 -9.32
CA VAL A 16 -14.39 7.77 -9.95
C VAL A 16 -14.17 6.65 -8.92
N GLY A 17 -13.23 6.84 -7.99
CA GLY A 17 -12.96 5.89 -6.90
C GLY A 17 -14.18 5.66 -5.99
N ILE A 18 -14.86 6.74 -5.60
CA ILE A 18 -16.09 6.68 -4.78
C ILE A 18 -17.20 5.97 -5.56
N LEU A 19 -17.44 6.34 -6.82
CA LEU A 19 -18.48 5.72 -7.64
C LEU A 19 -18.29 4.21 -7.81
N LEU A 20 -17.07 3.77 -8.16
CA LEU A 20 -16.74 2.35 -8.29
C LEU A 20 -16.88 1.62 -6.95
N SER A 21 -16.47 2.24 -5.85
CA SER A 21 -16.59 1.66 -4.51
C SER A 21 -18.06 1.46 -4.09
N LEU A 22 -18.91 2.45 -4.37
CA LEU A 22 -20.35 2.34 -4.15
C LEU A 22 -20.96 1.23 -5.02
N ALA A 23 -20.56 1.12 -6.29
CA ALA A 23 -21.00 0.03 -7.16
C ALA A 23 -20.60 -1.34 -6.61
N ILE A 24 -19.37 -1.50 -6.10
CA ILE A 24 -18.89 -2.73 -5.44
C ILE A 24 -19.75 -3.07 -4.22
N ILE A 25 -20.06 -2.08 -3.37
CA ILE A 25 -20.90 -2.27 -2.17
C ILE A 25 -22.31 -2.69 -2.58
N VAL A 26 -22.92 -2.03 -3.57
CA VAL A 26 -24.27 -2.34 -4.06
C VAL A 26 -24.31 -3.75 -4.65
N VAL A 27 -23.42 -4.10 -5.58
CA VAL A 27 -23.37 -5.44 -6.19
C VAL A 27 -23.16 -6.52 -5.12
N SER A 28 -22.27 -6.27 -4.15
CA SER A 28 -21.96 -7.23 -3.08
C SER A 28 -23.14 -7.42 -2.11
N THR A 29 -23.88 -6.36 -1.79
CA THR A 29 -25.02 -6.39 -0.86
C THR A 29 -26.31 -6.88 -1.51
N VAL A 30 -26.62 -6.46 -2.74
CA VAL A 30 -27.77 -6.98 -3.50
C VAL A 30 -27.61 -8.47 -3.75
N GLY A 31 -26.40 -8.92 -4.09
CA GLY A 31 -26.09 -10.35 -4.20
C GLY A 31 -26.41 -11.12 -2.92
N ARG A 32 -26.13 -10.53 -1.75
CA ARG A 32 -26.48 -11.08 -0.44
C ARG A 32 -27.99 -11.19 -0.26
N PHE A 33 -28.75 -10.13 -0.53
CA PHE A 33 -30.20 -10.12 -0.32
C PHE A 33 -30.92 -11.15 -1.21
N VAL A 34 -30.52 -11.27 -2.48
CA VAL A 34 -31.11 -12.24 -3.41
C VAL A 34 -30.77 -13.67 -2.98
N SER A 35 -29.52 -13.95 -2.58
CA SER A 35 -29.11 -15.28 -2.14
C SER A 35 -29.81 -15.74 -0.86
N VAL A 36 -30.11 -14.83 0.07
CA VAL A 36 -30.83 -15.15 1.32
C VAL A 36 -32.29 -15.48 1.07
N ARG A 37 -32.94 -14.81 0.10
CA ARG A 37 -34.36 -15.03 -0.21
C ARG A 37 -34.63 -16.33 -0.98
N GLY A 38 -33.59 -17.06 -1.41
CA GLY A 38 -33.76 -18.35 -2.09
C GLY A 38 -34.48 -18.28 -3.44
N VAL A 39 -34.63 -17.08 -4.00
CA VAL A 39 -35.21 -16.84 -5.33
C VAL A 39 -34.11 -17.09 -6.36
N CYS A 40 -33.62 -18.32 -6.42
CA CYS A 40 -32.73 -18.75 -7.49
C CYS A 40 -33.55 -19.60 -8.44
N ASP A 41 -33.86 -19.04 -9.60
CA ASP A 41 -34.41 -19.78 -10.72
C ASP A 41 -33.32 -20.77 -11.20
N PRO A 42 -33.53 -22.09 -11.16
CA PRO A 42 -32.47 -23.08 -11.38
C PRO A 42 -31.87 -23.10 -12.80
N GLY A 43 -32.36 -22.26 -13.72
CA GLY A 43 -31.88 -22.16 -15.10
C GLY A 43 -31.02 -20.95 -15.45
N ARG A 44 -30.70 -20.03 -14.51
CA ARG A 44 -29.92 -18.82 -14.81
C ARG A 44 -28.54 -18.80 -14.16
N ASP A 45 -27.50 -18.60 -14.98
CA ASP A 45 -26.09 -18.39 -14.59
C ASP A 45 -25.81 -17.03 -13.87
N GLU A 46 -26.86 -16.37 -13.36
CA GLU A 46 -26.78 -15.10 -12.63
C GLU A 46 -25.70 -15.00 -11.53
N PRO A 47 -25.38 -16.05 -10.74
CA PRO A 47 -24.32 -15.93 -9.74
C PRO A 47 -22.92 -15.83 -10.36
N ALA A 48 -22.66 -16.46 -11.51
CA ALA A 48 -21.37 -16.39 -12.18
C ALA A 48 -21.12 -14.98 -12.74
N ASP A 49 -22.12 -14.38 -13.39
CA ASP A 49 -22.03 -13.04 -13.96
C ASP A 49 -21.74 -11.97 -12.89
N ARG A 50 -22.36 -12.09 -11.72
CA ARG A 50 -22.13 -11.15 -10.60
C ARG A 50 -20.70 -11.21 -10.08
N VAL A 51 -20.08 -12.40 -10.07
CA VAL A 51 -18.68 -12.55 -9.65
C VAL A 51 -17.75 -11.94 -10.67
N HIS A 52 -17.99 -12.17 -11.96
CA HIS A 52 -17.22 -11.54 -13.04
C HIS A 52 -17.33 -10.02 -12.97
N LEU A 53 -18.54 -9.48 -12.78
CA LEU A 53 -18.75 -8.05 -12.60
C LEU A 53 -18.01 -7.51 -11.37
N LEU A 54 -18.06 -8.21 -10.23
CA LEU A 54 -17.36 -7.80 -9.01
C LEU A 54 -15.84 -7.79 -9.22
N VAL A 55 -15.29 -8.84 -9.85
CA VAL A 55 -13.86 -8.92 -10.17
C VAL A 55 -13.45 -7.78 -11.12
N LEU A 56 -14.26 -7.50 -12.14
CA LEU A 56 -14.03 -6.41 -13.07
C LEU A 56 -14.03 -5.06 -12.35
N LEU A 57 -15.03 -4.78 -11.52
CA LEU A 57 -15.14 -3.54 -10.74
C LEU A 57 -13.95 -3.35 -9.80
N VAL A 58 -13.56 -4.39 -9.05
CA VAL A 58 -12.40 -4.34 -8.15
C VAL A 58 -11.10 -4.16 -8.94
N SER A 59 -10.96 -4.81 -10.10
CA SER A 59 -9.77 -4.69 -10.95
C SER A 59 -9.62 -3.28 -11.51
N VAL A 60 -10.70 -2.70 -12.05
CA VAL A 60 -10.72 -1.31 -12.53
C VAL A 60 -10.42 -0.35 -11.38
N LEU A 61 -11.05 -0.54 -10.22
CA LEU A 61 -10.79 0.30 -9.06
C LEU A 61 -9.32 0.23 -8.59
N THR A 62 -8.74 -0.97 -8.62
CA THR A 62 -7.31 -1.18 -8.31
C THR A 62 -6.42 -0.39 -9.28
N GLY A 63 -6.70 -0.45 -10.59
CA GLY A 63 -5.98 0.34 -11.59
C GLY A 63 -6.07 1.84 -11.35
N VAL A 64 -7.28 2.34 -11.06
CA VAL A 64 -7.48 3.77 -10.71
C VAL A 64 -6.68 4.16 -9.46
N ARG A 65 -6.68 3.32 -8.41
CA ARG A 65 -5.94 3.61 -7.17
C ARG A 65 -4.43 3.54 -7.35
N LEU A 66 -3.93 2.62 -8.18
CA LEU A 66 -2.50 2.52 -8.51
C LEU A 66 -1.98 3.79 -9.18
N ILE A 67 -2.80 4.44 -10.00
CA ILE A 67 -2.46 5.73 -10.63
C ILE A 67 -2.64 6.89 -9.63
N ALA A 68 -3.72 6.87 -8.83
CA ALA A 68 -4.03 7.94 -7.89
C ALA A 68 -3.00 8.11 -6.76
N TRP A 69 -2.26 7.06 -6.43
CA TRP A 69 -1.26 7.13 -5.36
C TRP A 69 -0.02 7.96 -5.72
N PRO A 70 0.78 7.65 -6.77
CA PRO A 70 1.88 8.52 -7.20
C PRO A 70 1.38 9.92 -7.58
N HIS A 71 0.20 10.00 -8.19
CA HIS A 71 -0.44 11.28 -8.53
C HIS A 71 -0.64 12.19 -7.32
N PHE A 72 -0.99 11.65 -6.15
CA PHE A 72 -1.12 12.45 -4.94
C PHE A 72 0.20 13.13 -4.52
N TYR A 73 1.35 12.46 -4.70
CA TYR A 73 2.64 13.08 -4.41
C TYR A 73 3.01 14.17 -5.42
N TRP A 74 2.66 14.00 -6.70
CA TRP A 74 2.81 15.06 -7.70
C TRP A 74 1.88 16.25 -7.42
N LEU A 75 0.66 16.00 -6.94
CA LEU A 75 -0.23 17.04 -6.44
C LEU A 75 0.46 17.83 -5.32
N LEU A 76 1.01 17.17 -4.30
CA LEU A 76 1.75 17.85 -3.23
C LEU A 76 2.92 18.67 -3.78
N LYS A 77 3.72 18.12 -4.70
CA LYS A 77 4.84 18.83 -5.34
C LYS A 77 4.37 20.07 -6.11
N SER A 78 3.26 19.98 -6.83
CA SER A 78 2.72 21.09 -7.63
C SER A 78 2.30 22.30 -6.80
N LEU A 79 2.02 22.11 -5.51
CA LEU A 79 1.62 23.18 -4.59
C LEU A 79 2.81 23.93 -3.99
N VAL A 80 4.05 23.44 -4.14
CA VAL A 80 5.25 24.03 -3.55
C VAL A 80 5.46 25.47 -4.03
N ALA A 81 5.39 25.72 -5.35
CA ALA A 81 5.62 27.04 -5.90
C ALA A 81 4.64 28.09 -5.35
N GLY A 82 3.36 27.73 -5.24
CA GLY A 82 2.31 28.62 -4.74
C GLY A 82 2.32 28.85 -3.23
N LEU A 83 3.06 28.03 -2.47
CA LEU A 83 3.16 28.09 -1.00
C LEU A 83 4.57 28.47 -0.53
N SER A 84 5.46 28.82 -1.45
CA SER A 84 6.85 29.23 -1.16
C SER A 84 6.92 30.43 -0.21
N SER A 85 5.98 31.37 -0.29
CA SER A 85 5.87 32.52 0.62
C SER A 85 5.60 32.14 2.08
N LEU A 86 5.16 30.91 2.34
CA LEU A 86 4.93 30.37 3.69
C LEU A 86 6.11 29.53 4.20
N GLY A 87 7.25 29.52 3.49
CA GLY A 87 8.44 28.74 3.86
C GLY A 87 8.45 27.30 3.34
N VAL A 88 7.47 26.93 2.51
CA VAL A 88 7.39 25.57 1.93
C VAL A 88 8.42 25.42 0.82
N MET A 89 9.33 24.46 0.98
CA MET A 89 10.40 24.19 0.01
C MET A 89 10.22 22.89 -0.78
N CYS A 90 9.43 21.94 -0.29
CA CYS A 90 9.24 20.63 -0.92
C CYS A 90 7.85 20.04 -0.60
N ALA A 91 7.52 18.92 -1.25
CA ALA A 91 6.23 18.23 -1.07
C ALA A 91 5.96 17.80 0.39
N TYR A 92 7.00 17.49 1.16
CA TYR A 92 6.86 17.22 2.59
C TYR A 92 6.44 18.47 3.38
N GLY A 93 6.97 19.64 3.05
CA GLY A 93 6.52 20.90 3.65
C GLY A 93 5.03 21.15 3.40
N VAL A 94 4.55 20.84 2.19
CA VAL A 94 3.12 20.88 1.85
C VAL A 94 2.31 19.89 2.69
N ALA A 95 2.82 18.68 2.91
CA ALA A 95 2.17 17.68 3.76
C ALA A 95 2.03 18.14 5.23
N ARG A 96 3.00 18.94 5.72
CA ARG A 96 3.02 19.48 7.08
C ARG A 96 2.04 20.63 7.32
N LEU A 97 1.45 21.22 6.29
CA LEU A 97 0.38 22.22 6.44
C LEU A 97 -0.87 21.64 7.09
N ASN A 98 -1.18 20.36 6.83
CA ASN A 98 -2.36 19.71 7.37
C ASN A 98 -2.04 18.25 7.73
N PRO A 99 -1.20 18.00 8.76
CA PRO A 99 -0.72 16.66 9.08
C PRO A 99 -1.87 15.72 9.47
N PHE A 100 -2.95 16.25 10.04
CA PHE A 100 -4.16 15.50 10.40
C PHE A 100 -4.93 14.93 9.21
N LEU A 101 -4.83 15.54 8.02
CA LEU A 101 -5.44 15.01 6.80
C LEU A 101 -4.45 14.15 6.02
N VAL A 102 -3.21 14.60 5.91
CA VAL A 102 -2.21 13.98 5.05
C VAL A 102 -1.67 12.67 5.64
N THR A 103 -1.49 12.59 6.96
CA THR A 103 -1.00 11.35 7.61
C THR A 103 -1.96 10.18 7.41
N PRO A 104 -3.28 10.32 7.66
CA PRO A 104 -4.24 9.26 7.32
C PRO A 104 -4.25 8.89 5.85
N ILE A 105 -4.13 9.85 4.92
CA ILE A 105 -4.07 9.57 3.49
C ILE A 105 -2.85 8.68 3.15
N HIS A 106 -1.69 8.97 3.72
CA HIS A 106 -0.48 8.15 3.52
C HIS A 106 -0.61 6.73 4.03
N LEU A 107 -1.40 6.50 5.08
CA LEU A 107 -1.67 5.16 5.60
C LEU A 107 -2.77 4.45 4.80
N LEU A 108 -3.82 5.19 4.44
CA LEU A 108 -4.99 4.61 3.77
C LEU A 108 -4.73 4.22 2.33
N LYS A 109 -3.89 4.96 1.57
CA LYS A 109 -3.56 4.60 0.18
C LYS A 109 -2.96 3.19 0.06
N PRO A 110 -1.85 2.85 0.74
CA PRO A 110 -1.29 1.50 0.68
C PRO A 110 -2.21 0.46 1.31
N ALA A 111 -2.93 0.80 2.39
CA ALA A 111 -3.89 -0.11 3.02
C ALA A 111 -5.05 -0.47 2.08
N ALA A 112 -5.61 0.51 1.38
CA ALA A 112 -6.68 0.33 0.40
C ALA A 112 -6.21 -0.52 -0.78
N LEU A 113 -5.02 -0.26 -1.32
CA LEU A 113 -4.43 -1.08 -2.39
C LEU A 113 -4.16 -2.52 -1.93
N THR A 114 -3.67 -2.70 -0.71
CA THR A 114 -3.48 -4.04 -0.10
C THR A 114 -4.79 -4.79 0.02
N ALA A 115 -5.85 -4.11 0.47
CA ALA A 115 -7.19 -4.69 0.61
C ALA A 115 -7.84 -5.02 -0.75
N LEU A 116 -7.66 -4.16 -1.75
CA LEU A 116 -8.13 -4.40 -3.12
C LEU A 116 -7.44 -5.61 -3.76
N GLY A 117 -6.11 -5.69 -3.67
CA GLY A 117 -5.37 -6.86 -4.14
C GLY A 117 -5.78 -8.15 -3.41
N PHE A 118 -5.96 -8.08 -2.09
CA PHE A 118 -6.49 -9.19 -1.31
C PHE A 118 -7.89 -9.61 -1.78
N ALA A 119 -8.78 -8.66 -2.09
CA ALA A 119 -10.11 -8.94 -2.60
C ALA A 119 -10.09 -9.63 -3.96
N LEU A 120 -9.16 -9.27 -4.85
CA LEU A 120 -8.95 -9.96 -6.14
C LEU A 120 -8.50 -11.41 -5.95
N VAL A 121 -7.50 -11.64 -5.09
CA VAL A 121 -7.03 -13.00 -4.79
C VAL A 121 -8.14 -13.82 -4.13
N ALA A 122 -8.84 -13.25 -3.14
CA ALA A 122 -9.92 -13.92 -2.42
C ALA A 122 -11.13 -14.25 -3.32
N SER A 123 -11.40 -13.44 -4.35
CA SER A 123 -12.48 -13.68 -5.31
C SER A 123 -12.12 -14.74 -6.36
N ARG A 124 -10.87 -14.77 -6.84
CA ARG A 124 -10.37 -15.81 -7.76
C ARG A 124 -10.41 -17.21 -7.13
N SER A 125 -10.09 -17.30 -5.85
CA SER A 125 -9.86 -18.58 -5.19
C SER A 125 -11.15 -19.39 -4.90
N ARG A 126 -12.35 -18.90 -5.24
CA ARG A 126 -13.64 -19.42 -4.69
C ARG A 126 -13.84 -20.94 -4.87
N PRO A 127 -14.30 -21.66 -3.83
CA PRO A 127 -14.71 -23.05 -3.99
C PRO A 127 -15.95 -23.16 -4.88
N SER A 128 -16.16 -24.34 -5.46
CA SER A 128 -17.25 -24.67 -6.39
C SER A 128 -18.61 -24.11 -5.95
N ALA A 129 -19.43 -23.71 -6.94
CA ALA A 129 -20.64 -22.91 -6.80
C ALA A 129 -21.76 -23.46 -5.89
N THR A 130 -21.57 -24.62 -5.27
CA THR A 130 -22.58 -25.33 -4.49
C THR A 130 -22.74 -24.84 -3.05
N ASP A 131 -21.81 -24.06 -2.50
CA ASP A 131 -21.88 -23.61 -1.10
C ASP A 131 -22.40 -22.16 -0.98
N ARG A 132 -23.69 -22.00 -0.66
CA ARG A 132 -24.33 -20.68 -0.44
C ARG A 132 -23.64 -19.84 0.64
N GLY A 133 -22.98 -20.47 1.63
CA GLY A 133 -22.24 -19.77 2.68
C GLY A 133 -20.91 -19.18 2.21
N SER A 134 -20.37 -19.67 1.09
CA SER A 134 -19.11 -19.23 0.48
C SER A 134 -19.23 -17.88 -0.22
N LEU A 135 -20.39 -17.60 -0.84
CA LEU A 135 -20.65 -16.34 -1.55
C LEU A 135 -20.52 -15.10 -0.66
N TRP A 136 -21.00 -15.19 0.59
CA TRP A 136 -20.90 -14.14 1.59
C TRP A 136 -19.45 -13.87 2.00
N ARG A 137 -18.71 -14.92 2.41
CA ARG A 137 -17.32 -14.77 2.84
C ARG A 137 -16.43 -14.27 1.70
N GLY A 138 -16.76 -14.63 0.47
CA GLY A 138 -16.04 -14.20 -0.73
C GLY A 138 -16.27 -12.76 -1.17
N SER A 139 -17.28 -12.04 -0.67
CA SER A 139 -17.53 -10.61 -1.00
C SER A 139 -17.11 -9.63 0.09
N MET A 140 -16.99 -10.08 1.35
CA MET A 140 -16.55 -9.25 2.47
C MET A 140 -15.23 -8.50 2.23
N PRO A 141 -14.17 -9.12 1.67
CA PRO A 141 -12.94 -8.40 1.35
C PRO A 141 -13.15 -7.22 0.40
N ALA A 142 -14.02 -7.38 -0.60
CA ALA A 142 -14.32 -6.33 -1.57
C ALA A 142 -15.09 -5.16 -0.92
N ILE A 143 -16.02 -5.46 0.00
CA ILE A 143 -16.74 -4.42 0.76
C ILE A 143 -15.77 -3.64 1.65
N VAL A 144 -14.90 -4.34 2.40
CA VAL A 144 -13.90 -3.68 3.27
C VAL A 144 -12.97 -2.80 2.44
N ALA A 145 -12.48 -3.31 1.31
CA ALA A 145 -11.64 -2.54 0.40
C ALA A 145 -12.36 -1.30 -0.15
N ALA A 146 -13.63 -1.43 -0.56
CA ALA A 146 -14.44 -0.31 -1.03
C ALA A 146 -14.65 0.77 0.05
N VAL A 147 -14.90 0.39 1.30
CA VAL A 147 -15.03 1.33 2.42
C VAL A 147 -13.72 2.09 2.67
N LEU A 148 -12.58 1.38 2.66
CA LEU A 148 -11.26 2.01 2.80
C LEU A 148 -10.99 3.02 1.68
N VAL A 149 -11.34 2.67 0.43
CA VAL A 149 -11.23 3.59 -0.71
C VAL A 149 -12.13 4.81 -0.56
N ILE A 150 -13.38 4.65 -0.13
CA ILE A 150 -14.28 5.80 0.10
C ILE A 150 -13.68 6.74 1.15
N ALA A 151 -13.18 6.21 2.26
CA ALA A 151 -12.54 7.00 3.31
C ALA A 151 -11.31 7.76 2.78
N GLU A 152 -10.45 7.07 2.02
CA GLU A 152 -9.27 7.65 1.37
C GLU A 152 -9.63 8.78 0.39
N CYS A 153 -10.55 8.51 -0.54
CA CYS A 153 -11.02 9.49 -1.53
C CYS A 153 -11.68 10.70 -0.89
N THR A 154 -12.44 10.49 0.19
CA THR A 154 -13.11 11.57 0.93
C THR A 154 -12.07 12.47 1.61
N LEU A 155 -11.07 11.89 2.26
CA LEU A 155 -9.98 12.66 2.88
C LEU A 155 -9.15 13.42 1.85
N GLU A 156 -8.87 12.82 0.70
CA GLU A 156 -8.18 13.49 -0.42
C GLU A 156 -9.01 14.66 -0.96
N GLY A 157 -10.32 14.47 -1.17
CA GLY A 157 -11.23 15.53 -1.57
C GLY A 157 -11.26 16.68 -0.56
N VAL A 158 -11.43 16.38 0.73
CA VAL A 158 -11.38 17.38 1.81
C VAL A 158 -10.04 18.12 1.81
N TYR A 159 -8.93 17.41 1.61
CA TYR A 159 -7.61 18.01 1.54
C TYR A 159 -7.47 18.98 0.35
N VAL A 160 -7.97 18.63 -0.83
CA VAL A 160 -7.90 19.48 -2.02
C VAL A 160 -8.70 20.77 -1.83
N PHE A 161 -9.94 20.66 -1.32
CA PHE A 161 -10.83 21.81 -1.16
C PHE A 161 -10.49 22.70 0.05
N ARG A 162 -9.78 22.19 1.06
CA ARG A 162 -9.38 22.98 2.23
C ARG A 162 -8.40 24.09 1.84
N GLU A 163 -8.68 25.29 2.34
CA GLU A 163 -7.80 26.44 2.21
C GLU A 163 -6.47 26.21 2.96
N LYS A 164 -5.36 26.64 2.36
CA LYS A 164 -3.99 26.37 2.82
C LYS A 164 -3.25 27.64 3.26
N SER A 165 -3.98 28.73 3.48
CA SER A 165 -3.42 30.03 3.90
C SER A 165 -3.21 30.07 5.43
N GLY A 166 -2.18 30.78 5.89
CA GLY A 166 -2.12 31.27 7.27
C GLY A 166 -1.11 30.64 8.23
N GLN A 167 -0.46 29.53 7.89
CA GLN A 167 0.57 28.93 8.77
C GLN A 167 1.93 28.90 8.08
N GLN A 168 2.90 29.63 8.64
CA GLN A 168 4.30 29.52 8.24
C GLN A 168 4.84 28.16 8.71
N ILE A 169 5.56 27.48 7.82
CA ILE A 169 6.17 26.18 8.12
C ILE A 169 7.66 26.26 7.87
N THR A 170 8.41 25.79 8.86
CA THR A 170 9.84 25.54 8.74
C THR A 170 10.05 24.20 8.04
N CYS A 171 10.85 24.20 6.97
CA CYS A 171 11.09 23.02 6.14
C CYS A 171 12.01 21.99 6.83
N CYS A 172 12.26 20.86 6.16
CA CYS A 172 13.01 19.72 6.70
C CYS A 172 14.40 20.06 7.26
N THR A 173 15.07 21.09 6.71
CA THR A 173 16.43 21.45 7.12
C THR A 173 16.47 22.09 8.52
N GLN A 174 15.42 22.81 8.93
CA GLN A 174 15.41 23.49 10.23
C GLN A 174 14.98 22.60 11.41
N PHE A 175 14.18 21.55 11.16
CA PHE A 175 13.77 20.63 12.22
C PHE A 175 14.84 19.61 12.60
N ILE A 176 15.73 19.23 11.67
CA ILE A 176 16.85 18.32 11.94
C ILE A 176 17.92 19.03 12.78
N ASP A 177 18.11 20.34 12.58
CA ASP A 177 19.06 21.16 13.36
C ASP A 177 18.51 21.67 14.71
N THR A 178 17.23 21.47 15.02
CA THR A 178 16.66 21.86 16.32
C THR A 178 16.58 20.65 17.26
N ARG A 179 16.93 20.86 18.54
CA ARG A 179 16.88 19.92 19.69
C ARG A 179 15.70 18.93 19.75
N SER A 180 14.61 19.22 19.04
CA SER A 180 13.43 18.39 18.82
C SER A 180 13.72 17.07 18.07
N ALA A 181 14.64 17.05 17.09
CA ALA A 181 15.06 15.82 16.42
C ALA A 181 15.78 14.90 17.42
N ASP A 182 16.70 15.43 18.21
CA ASP A 182 17.36 14.69 19.28
C ASP A 182 16.35 14.19 20.33
N ALA A 183 15.35 15.00 20.72
CA ALA A 183 14.32 14.59 21.68
C ALA A 183 13.40 13.46 21.15
N ALA A 184 13.04 13.48 19.85
CA ALA A 184 12.28 12.41 19.22
C ALA A 184 13.13 11.14 19.00
N ILE A 185 14.42 11.31 18.68
CA ILE A 185 15.39 10.22 18.49
C ILE A 185 15.76 9.58 19.84
N LEU A 186 15.78 10.35 20.94
CA LEU A 186 16.01 9.86 22.31
C LEU A 186 14.90 8.90 22.78
N SER A 187 13.71 8.94 22.16
CA SER A 187 12.62 7.99 22.44
C SER A 187 12.76 6.65 21.71
N VAL A 188 13.69 6.55 20.75
CA VAL A 188 13.96 5.33 19.97
C VAL A 188 15.12 4.59 20.62
N SER A 189 15.01 3.26 20.77
CA SER A 189 16.04 2.46 21.44
C SER A 189 17.42 2.70 20.82
N PRO A 190 18.51 2.75 21.62
CA PRO A 190 19.87 2.98 21.12
C PRO A 190 20.28 2.05 19.98
N ALA A 191 19.85 0.78 20.04
CA ALA A 191 20.10 -0.22 19.00
C ALA A 191 19.53 0.20 17.62
N LEU A 192 18.31 0.74 17.59
CA LEU A 192 17.68 1.24 16.36
C LEU A 192 18.40 2.48 15.82
N ARG A 193 19.02 3.29 16.69
CA ARG A 193 19.79 4.47 16.27
C ARG A 193 21.08 4.06 15.54
N GLU A 194 21.83 3.09 16.07
CA GLU A 194 23.02 2.55 15.41
C GLU A 194 22.70 1.83 14.10
N LEU A 195 21.56 1.13 14.06
CA LEU A 195 21.03 0.52 12.84
C LEU A 195 20.62 1.56 11.78
N SER A 196 20.29 2.80 12.15
CA SER A 196 19.98 3.87 11.19
C SER A 196 21.20 4.69 10.73
N ALA A 197 22.35 4.56 11.39
CA ALA A 197 23.48 5.47 11.18
C ALA A 197 24.43 5.00 10.05
N GLY A 198 24.29 5.57 8.85
CA GLY A 198 25.28 5.43 7.78
C GLY A 198 25.31 4.05 7.13
N SER A 199 26.50 3.43 7.02
CA SER A 199 26.69 2.17 6.28
C SER A 199 26.05 0.95 6.93
N THR A 200 25.88 0.94 8.26
CA THR A 200 25.25 -0.17 8.99
C THR A 200 23.79 -0.35 8.59
N GLY A 201 23.05 0.74 8.39
CA GLY A 201 21.64 0.70 7.99
C GLY A 201 21.43 0.14 6.60
N ILE A 202 22.26 0.53 5.62
CA ILE A 202 22.22 -0.05 4.28
C ILE A 202 22.50 -1.56 4.34
N VAL A 203 23.52 -1.98 5.09
CA VAL A 203 23.89 -3.40 5.21
C VAL A 203 22.75 -4.20 5.85
N ALA A 204 22.19 -3.70 6.95
CA ALA A 204 21.07 -4.36 7.64
C ALA A 204 19.83 -4.47 6.76
N TRP A 205 19.46 -3.39 6.07
CA TRP A 205 18.33 -3.37 5.13
C TRP A 205 18.55 -4.30 3.93
N THR A 206 19.75 -4.29 3.35
CA THR A 206 20.10 -5.17 2.23
C THR A 206 20.03 -6.64 2.65
N ALA A 207 20.64 -6.98 3.79
CA ALA A 207 20.61 -8.34 4.33
C ALA A 207 19.18 -8.80 4.68
N GLY A 208 18.39 -7.93 5.33
CA GLY A 208 16.99 -8.21 5.65
C GLY A 208 16.14 -8.44 4.41
N THR A 209 16.28 -7.59 3.40
CA THR A 209 15.56 -7.70 2.13
C THR A 209 15.96 -8.97 1.37
N LEU A 210 17.26 -9.29 1.29
CA LEU A 210 17.74 -10.53 0.69
C LEU A 210 17.22 -11.78 1.41
N ALA A 211 17.20 -11.76 2.76
CA ALA A 211 16.65 -12.86 3.55
C ALA A 211 15.16 -13.08 3.26
N MET A 212 14.38 -11.99 3.13
CA MET A 212 12.96 -12.09 2.76
C MET A 212 12.75 -12.57 1.33
N ILE A 213 13.57 -12.12 0.37
CA ILE A 213 13.54 -12.62 -1.01
C ILE A 213 13.80 -14.13 -1.02
N ALA A 214 14.83 -14.60 -0.31
CA ALA A 214 15.16 -16.01 -0.22
C ALA A 214 14.05 -16.83 0.44
N ALA A 215 13.48 -16.34 1.55
CA ALA A 215 12.39 -17.02 2.26
C ALA A 215 11.12 -17.12 1.39
N THR A 216 10.72 -16.04 0.74
CA THR A 216 9.54 -16.02 -0.14
C THR A 216 9.76 -16.86 -1.40
N ALA A 217 10.93 -16.80 -2.03
CA ALA A 217 11.27 -17.67 -3.17
C ALA A 217 11.31 -19.16 -2.79
N GLY A 218 11.83 -19.49 -1.60
CA GLY A 218 11.83 -20.84 -1.06
C GLY A 218 10.41 -21.37 -0.86
N LEU A 219 9.54 -20.57 -0.24
CA LEU A 219 8.13 -20.92 -0.04
C LEU A 219 7.32 -21.00 -1.34
N ALA A 220 7.66 -20.20 -2.34
CA ALA A 220 7.05 -20.28 -3.67
C ALA A 220 7.35 -21.63 -4.34
N ARG A 221 8.53 -22.22 -4.08
CA ARG A 221 8.98 -23.51 -4.65
C ARG A 221 8.64 -24.73 -3.80
N ALA A 222 8.38 -24.55 -2.50
CA ALA A 222 8.10 -25.66 -1.59
C ALA A 222 6.81 -26.40 -2.00
N ASN A 223 6.87 -27.73 -2.12
CA ASN A 223 5.73 -28.56 -2.50
C ASN A 223 4.56 -28.42 -1.51
N ALA A 224 3.33 -28.43 -2.02
CA ALA A 224 2.10 -28.32 -1.22
C ALA A 224 1.93 -29.41 -0.16
N ARG A 225 2.62 -30.54 -0.33
CA ARG A 225 2.46 -31.75 0.47
C ARG A 225 3.13 -31.67 1.86
N ASP A 226 4.19 -30.89 2.02
CA ASP A 226 4.88 -30.68 3.32
C ASP A 226 4.28 -29.53 4.16
N ARG A 227 3.25 -28.84 3.64
CA ARG A 227 2.75 -27.58 4.20
C ARG A 227 1.84 -27.70 5.43
N TRP A 228 1.69 -28.90 5.99
CA TRP A 228 0.84 -29.11 7.18
C TRP A 228 1.49 -28.54 8.45
N VAL A 229 2.83 -28.57 8.53
CA VAL A 229 3.62 -28.00 9.64
C VAL A 229 3.78 -26.47 9.47
N THR A 230 3.68 -25.95 8.24
CA THR A 230 3.76 -24.51 7.92
C THR A 230 2.43 -23.77 8.12
N ARG A 231 1.71 -24.13 9.19
CA ARG A 231 0.49 -23.44 9.65
C ARG A 231 0.79 -21.96 9.92
N ILE A 232 -0.28 -21.15 9.95
CA ILE A 232 -0.42 -19.69 10.22
C ILE A 232 0.79 -18.91 10.79
N TRP A 233 1.60 -19.52 11.64
CA TRP A 233 2.88 -19.03 12.17
C TRP A 233 3.86 -18.56 11.10
N ILE A 234 4.14 -19.34 10.04
CA ILE A 234 5.13 -18.90 9.03
C ILE A 234 4.64 -17.66 8.25
N PRO A 235 3.41 -17.65 7.68
CA PRO A 235 2.86 -16.45 7.08
C PRO A 235 2.78 -15.25 8.03
N GLY A 236 2.41 -15.50 9.30
CA GLY A 236 2.35 -14.47 10.33
C GLY A 236 3.73 -13.87 10.64
N ALA A 237 4.74 -14.72 10.82
CA ALA A 237 6.12 -14.30 11.04
C ALA A 237 6.66 -13.50 9.84
N LEU A 238 6.44 -13.97 8.61
CA LEU A 238 6.82 -13.22 7.41
C LEU A 238 6.08 -11.89 7.28
N SER A 239 4.81 -11.83 7.66
CA SER A 239 4.04 -10.58 7.67
C SER A 239 4.65 -9.57 8.66
N LEU A 240 5.02 -10.03 9.86
CA LEU A 240 5.65 -9.19 10.88
C LEU A 240 7.06 -8.75 10.46
N LEU A 241 7.87 -9.66 9.92
CA LEU A 241 9.19 -9.36 9.38
C LEU A 241 9.09 -8.39 8.18
N GLY A 242 8.11 -8.59 7.32
CA GLY A 242 7.81 -7.69 6.21
C GLY A 242 7.45 -6.29 6.71
N ALA A 243 6.55 -6.16 7.68
CA ALA A 243 6.22 -4.87 8.27
C ALA A 243 7.46 -4.18 8.88
N GLY A 244 8.30 -4.93 9.58
CA GLY A 244 9.57 -4.45 10.12
C GLY A 244 10.55 -3.99 9.03
N ASN A 245 10.69 -4.77 7.94
CA ASN A 245 11.57 -4.43 6.83
C ASN A 245 11.06 -3.22 6.04
N LEU A 246 9.74 -3.06 5.87
CA LEU A 246 9.16 -1.89 5.22
C LEU A 246 9.42 -0.61 6.05
N PHE A 247 9.31 -0.71 7.38
CA PHE A 247 9.68 0.38 8.27
C PHE A 247 11.16 0.73 8.17
N LEU A 248 12.04 -0.28 8.18
CA LEU A 248 13.49 -0.10 7.99
C LEU A 248 13.82 0.51 6.63
N THR A 249 13.12 0.08 5.57
CA THR A 249 13.23 0.65 4.21
C THR A 249 12.94 2.14 4.23
N GLY A 250 11.83 2.56 4.84
CA GLY A 250 11.49 3.98 4.96
C GLY A 250 12.56 4.81 5.67
N ARG A 251 13.20 4.26 6.72
CA ARG A 251 14.30 4.90 7.44
C ARG A 251 15.59 4.99 6.62
N VAL A 252 16.02 3.88 6.02
CA VAL A 252 17.22 3.86 5.17
C VAL A 252 17.03 4.78 3.96
N TRP A 253 15.82 4.86 3.43
CA TRP A 253 15.50 5.75 2.33
C TRP A 253 15.58 7.22 2.72
N SER A 254 15.07 7.62 3.88
CA SER A 254 15.21 9.01 4.36
C SER A 254 16.65 9.36 4.70
N ASP A 255 17.34 8.46 5.42
CA ASP A 255 18.59 8.80 6.09
C ASP A 255 19.80 8.65 5.16
N THR A 256 19.75 7.70 4.22
CA THR A 256 20.90 7.38 3.36
C THR A 256 20.61 7.44 1.86
N VAL A 257 19.46 6.94 1.40
CA VAL A 257 19.18 6.90 -0.06
C VAL A 257 18.85 8.29 -0.60
N ALA A 258 17.94 9.03 0.05
CA ALA A 258 17.53 10.34 -0.43
C ALA A 258 18.70 11.32 -0.57
N PRO A 259 19.60 11.50 0.42
CA PRO A 259 20.72 12.43 0.27
C PRO A 259 21.70 12.05 -0.86
N ARG A 260 21.93 10.74 -1.05
CA ARG A 260 22.87 10.24 -2.07
C ARG A 260 22.29 10.33 -3.47
N VAL A 261 21.06 9.84 -3.66
CA VAL A 261 20.40 9.80 -4.97
C VAL A 261 20.07 11.21 -5.46
N LEU A 262 19.66 12.11 -4.55
CA LEU A 262 19.39 13.51 -4.90
C LEU A 262 20.67 14.37 -5.00
N GLN A 263 21.83 13.84 -4.60
CA GLN A 263 23.10 14.57 -4.49
C GLN A 263 23.00 15.83 -3.59
N LEU A 264 22.17 15.73 -2.54
CA LEU A 264 21.91 16.80 -1.59
C LEU A 264 22.12 16.24 -0.16
N PRO A 265 23.33 16.38 0.42
CA PRO A 265 23.74 15.64 1.62
C PRO A 265 22.89 15.93 2.87
N TYR A 266 22.22 17.09 2.92
CA TYR A 266 21.35 17.49 4.03
C TYR A 266 19.86 17.30 3.71
N HIS A 267 19.53 16.63 2.60
CA HIS A 267 18.16 16.51 2.10
C HIS A 267 17.62 15.09 2.27
N HIS A 268 16.84 14.89 3.33
CA HIS A 268 16.30 13.60 3.75
C HIS A 268 14.84 13.35 3.32
N CYS A 269 14.35 14.10 2.32
CA CYS A 269 12.96 14.08 1.92
C CYS A 269 12.65 12.91 0.98
N VAL A 270 12.04 11.84 1.51
CA VAL A 270 11.56 10.72 0.68
C VAL A 270 10.53 11.15 -0.37
N TYR A 271 9.79 12.24 -0.12
CA TYR A 271 8.79 12.75 -1.06
C TYR A 271 9.45 13.31 -2.32
N GLU A 272 10.57 14.00 -2.17
CA GLU A 272 11.34 14.53 -3.30
C GLU A 272 12.01 13.37 -4.04
N LEU A 273 12.60 12.42 -3.31
CA LEU A 273 13.16 11.20 -3.89
C LEU A 273 12.16 10.48 -4.81
N ILE A 274 10.91 10.27 -4.37
CA ILE A 274 9.88 9.58 -5.17
C ILE A 274 9.20 10.47 -6.21
N THR A 275 9.39 11.79 -6.22
CA THR A 275 8.76 12.68 -7.21
C THR A 275 9.75 13.22 -8.25
N ASP A 276 11.04 13.23 -7.94
CA ASP A 276 12.12 13.75 -8.79
C ASP A 276 12.86 12.62 -9.50
N VAL A 277 12.85 11.40 -8.95
CA VAL A 277 13.48 10.22 -9.53
C VAL A 277 12.42 9.16 -9.82
N PRO A 278 11.87 9.07 -11.05
CA PRO A 278 10.78 8.16 -11.39
C PRO A 278 11.07 6.68 -11.09
N ALA A 279 12.33 6.26 -11.22
CA ALA A 279 12.75 4.91 -10.85
C ALA A 279 12.53 4.63 -9.36
N MET A 280 12.75 5.62 -8.49
CA MET A 280 12.49 5.50 -7.06
C MET A 280 10.99 5.51 -6.74
N THR A 281 10.15 6.16 -7.55
CA THR A 281 8.69 5.98 -7.50
C THR A 281 8.33 4.51 -7.74
N LEU A 282 8.89 3.90 -8.80
CA LEU A 282 8.64 2.50 -9.12
C LEU A 282 9.13 1.59 -7.99
N ALA A 283 10.34 1.82 -7.46
CA ALA A 283 10.89 1.09 -6.33
C ALA A 283 9.97 1.15 -5.10
N ALA A 284 9.40 2.32 -4.79
CA ALA A 284 8.50 2.48 -3.64
C ALA A 284 7.20 1.68 -3.85
N LEU A 285 6.65 1.71 -5.06
CA LEU A 285 5.45 0.96 -5.41
C LEU A 285 5.68 -0.56 -5.31
N VAL A 286 6.79 -1.07 -5.85
CA VAL A 286 7.10 -2.51 -5.76
C VAL A 286 7.49 -2.94 -4.36
N ALA A 287 8.16 -2.09 -3.58
CA ALA A 287 8.43 -2.34 -2.17
C ALA A 287 7.12 -2.52 -1.42
N VAL A 288 6.21 -1.55 -1.49
CA VAL A 288 4.94 -1.65 -0.76
C VAL A 288 4.11 -2.81 -1.26
N ALA A 289 4.05 -3.06 -2.58
CA ALA A 289 3.34 -4.22 -3.12
C ALA A 289 3.90 -5.54 -2.57
N GLY A 290 5.23 -5.73 -2.61
CA GLY A 290 5.89 -6.95 -2.13
C GLY A 290 5.62 -7.21 -0.64
N HIS A 291 5.74 -6.19 0.20
CA HIS A 291 5.48 -6.28 1.64
C HIS A 291 3.99 -6.46 1.96
N ALA A 292 3.10 -5.75 1.28
CA ALA A 292 1.65 -5.87 1.44
C ALA A 292 1.13 -7.27 1.11
N CYS A 293 1.66 -7.88 0.06
CA CYS A 293 1.26 -9.22 -0.37
C CYS A 293 1.57 -10.32 0.68
N LEU A 294 2.53 -10.10 1.58
CA LEU A 294 2.85 -11.04 2.66
C LEU A 294 1.69 -11.23 3.64
N LEU A 295 0.78 -10.26 3.73
CA LEU A 295 -0.42 -10.31 4.58
C LEU A 295 -1.52 -11.21 3.99
N TRP A 296 -1.53 -11.41 2.67
CA TRP A 296 -2.62 -12.10 1.99
C TRP A 296 -2.75 -13.58 2.38
N PRO A 297 -1.66 -14.38 2.51
CA PRO A 297 -1.77 -15.76 2.97
C PRO A 297 -2.39 -15.87 4.37
N VAL A 298 -2.10 -14.94 5.29
CA VAL A 298 -2.74 -14.89 6.62
C VAL A 298 -4.23 -14.61 6.46
N GLY A 299 -4.60 -13.59 5.68
CA GLY A 299 -6.00 -13.24 5.41
C GLY A 299 -6.79 -14.38 4.76
N LEU A 300 -6.20 -15.08 3.80
CA LEU A 300 -6.81 -16.23 3.13
C LEU A 300 -7.06 -17.39 4.10
N GLN A 301 -6.10 -17.67 4.98
CA GLN A 301 -6.24 -18.70 6.02
C GLN A 301 -7.32 -18.35 7.04
N LEU A 302 -7.41 -17.08 7.46
CA LEU A 302 -8.47 -16.62 8.37
C LEU A 302 -9.85 -16.71 7.72
N LEU A 303 -9.97 -16.35 6.43
CA LEU A 303 -11.24 -16.32 5.73
C LEU A 303 -11.79 -17.73 5.43
N ARG A 304 -10.90 -18.69 5.15
CA ARG A 304 -11.26 -19.99 4.54
C ARG A 304 -10.84 -21.21 5.35
N GLY A 305 -10.10 -21.01 6.44
CA GLY A 305 -9.47 -22.08 7.20
C GLY A 305 -8.15 -22.53 6.56
N SER A 306 -7.21 -22.95 7.42
CA SER A 306 -5.85 -23.33 7.03
C SER A 306 -5.75 -24.62 6.19
N ALA A 307 -6.80 -25.44 6.14
CA ALA A 307 -6.81 -26.73 5.44
C ALA A 307 -7.40 -26.68 4.01
N SER A 308 -7.78 -25.50 3.50
CA SER A 308 -8.42 -25.41 2.19
C SER A 308 -7.40 -25.58 1.04
N PRO A 309 -7.62 -26.52 0.09
CA PRO A 309 -6.71 -26.73 -1.04
C PRO A 309 -6.58 -25.49 -1.94
N ALA A 310 -7.63 -24.67 -2.04
CA ALA A 310 -7.59 -23.41 -2.79
C ALA A 310 -6.63 -22.37 -2.18
N VAL A 311 -6.43 -22.40 -0.85
CA VAL A 311 -5.44 -21.53 -0.20
C VAL A 311 -4.02 -21.99 -0.54
N ALA A 312 -3.79 -23.31 -0.63
CA ALA A 312 -2.48 -23.87 -0.95
C ALA A 312 -2.04 -23.58 -2.40
N SER A 313 -2.97 -23.55 -3.36
CA SER A 313 -2.67 -23.24 -4.76
C SER A 313 -2.27 -21.78 -4.98
N GLU A 314 -2.81 -20.86 -4.18
CA GLU A 314 -2.63 -19.42 -4.36
C GLU A 314 -1.41 -18.87 -3.60
N GLN A 315 -0.99 -19.54 -2.53
CA GLN A 315 0.20 -19.14 -1.75
C GLN A 315 1.49 -19.09 -2.58
N GLY A 316 1.71 -20.08 -3.45
CA GLY A 316 2.93 -20.15 -4.28
C GLY A 316 3.11 -18.92 -5.17
N PRO A 317 2.12 -18.58 -6.02
CA PRO A 317 2.12 -17.37 -6.82
C PRO A 317 2.27 -16.08 -6.00
N ILE A 318 1.60 -15.97 -4.84
CA ILE A 318 1.71 -14.79 -3.97
C ILE A 318 3.16 -14.61 -3.49
N TYR A 319 3.79 -15.67 -2.96
CA TYR A 319 5.18 -15.60 -2.51
C TYR A 319 6.15 -15.37 -3.67
N GLY A 320 5.90 -15.93 -4.84
CA GLY A 320 6.67 -15.66 -6.05
C GLY A 320 6.62 -14.18 -6.45
N PHE A 321 5.43 -13.57 -6.41
CA PHE A 321 5.26 -12.14 -6.64
C PHE A 321 5.97 -11.29 -5.58
N CYS A 322 5.85 -11.63 -4.28
CA CYS A 322 6.61 -10.96 -3.22
C CYS A 322 8.11 -10.96 -3.50
N ALA A 323 8.68 -12.13 -3.81
CA ALA A 323 10.10 -12.29 -4.09
C ALA A 323 10.54 -11.42 -5.28
N LEU A 324 9.77 -11.43 -6.37
CA LEU A 324 10.06 -10.63 -7.55
C LEU A 324 9.98 -9.12 -7.26
N ALA A 325 8.95 -8.68 -6.56
CA ALA A 325 8.75 -7.26 -6.22
C ALA A 325 9.87 -6.72 -5.31
N LEU A 326 10.24 -7.47 -4.28
CA LEU A 326 11.35 -7.12 -3.37
C LEU A 326 12.71 -7.16 -4.07
N ALA A 327 12.94 -8.13 -4.96
CA ALA A 327 14.17 -8.17 -5.75
C ALA A 327 14.27 -6.98 -6.72
N THR A 328 13.14 -6.59 -7.31
CA THR A 328 13.06 -5.43 -8.21
C THR A 328 13.32 -4.12 -7.45
N GLU A 329 12.73 -3.95 -6.27
CA GLU A 329 13.05 -2.83 -5.37
C GLU A 329 14.56 -2.76 -5.12
N LEU A 330 15.13 -3.85 -4.60
CA LEU A 330 16.53 -3.91 -4.19
C LEU A 330 17.46 -3.57 -5.36
N LEU A 331 17.18 -4.11 -6.56
CA LEU A 331 17.94 -3.83 -7.76
C LEU A 331 17.89 -2.34 -8.13
N ILE A 332 16.70 -1.73 -8.16
CA ILE A 332 16.55 -0.32 -8.51
C ILE A 332 17.33 0.57 -7.53
N VAL A 333 17.21 0.29 -6.22
CA VAL A 333 17.89 1.08 -5.18
C VAL A 333 19.41 0.93 -5.29
N ILE A 334 19.93 -0.29 -5.48
CA ILE A 334 21.38 -0.52 -5.63
C ILE A 334 21.92 0.23 -6.85
N VAL A 335 21.24 0.18 -7.99
CA VAL A 335 21.68 0.87 -9.23
C VAL A 335 21.78 2.38 -9.04
N HIS A 336 20.94 3.00 -8.20
CA HIS A 336 20.98 4.45 -7.95
C HIS A 336 21.94 4.84 -6.82
N LEU A 337 22.44 3.88 -6.04
CA LEU A 337 23.40 4.13 -4.96
C LEU A 337 24.87 4.00 -5.39
N VAL A 338 25.13 3.32 -6.52
CA VAL A 338 26.46 3.10 -7.12
C VAL A 338 26.75 4.20 -8.13
#